data_AF-A0A7W0YWH3-F1
#
_entry.id   AF-A0A7W0YWH3-F1
#
_cell.length_a   1.000
_cell.length_b   1.000
_cell.length_c   1.000
_cell.angle_alpha   90.00
_cell.angle_beta   90.00
_cell.angle_gamma   90.00
#
_symmetry.space_group_name_H-M   'P 1'
#
loop_
_entity.id
_entity.type
_entity.pdbx_description
1 polymer ?
#
loop_
_entity_poly.entity_id
_entity_poly.type
_entity_poly.pdbx_seq_one_letter_code
_entity_poly.pdbx_strand_id
1 'polypeptide(L)' 'MQITTKLPKRLRSRAAPRVARAGLPSPAEPAPTQHPARRGGGPEDRAFYSCMCGYAFKAAVTTSVGCPHCGTQQAW' A
#
# COMPACT_ATOMS: atom_id res chain seq x y z
N MET A 1 -9.44 -14.31 -64.39
CA MET A 1 -8.51 -13.83 -65.43
C MET A 1 -7.99 -12.47 -65.00
N GLN A 2 -6.67 -12.39 -64.84
CA GLN A 2 -5.80 -11.20 -64.90
C GLN A 2 -6.06 -10.01 -63.95
N ILE A 3 -5.16 -9.91 -62.98
CA ILE A 3 -4.85 -8.76 -62.12
C ILE A 3 -4.00 -7.80 -62.95
N THR A 4 -4.29 -6.48 -62.95
CA THR A 4 -3.42 -5.49 -63.59
C THR A 4 -2.99 -4.40 -62.60
N THR A 5 -1.72 -4.53 -62.21
CA THR A 5 -0.87 -3.67 -61.40
C THR A 5 -0.45 -2.42 -62.17
N LYS A 6 -0.44 -1.23 -61.54
CA LYS A 6 0.57 -0.18 -61.78
C LYS A 6 0.76 0.67 -60.50
N LEU A 7 1.82 0.39 -59.76
CA LEU A 7 2.23 1.19 -58.59
C LEU A 7 3.51 1.97 -58.94
N PRO A 8 3.52 3.32 -58.84
CA PRO A 8 4.66 4.11 -59.30
C PRO A 8 5.87 4.05 -58.37
N LYS A 9 7.04 4.21 -59.00
CA LYS A 9 8.39 3.97 -58.48
C LYS A 9 8.93 5.21 -57.75
N ARG A 10 9.66 4.92 -56.67
CA ARG A 10 10.26 5.82 -55.67
C ARG A 10 10.96 7.07 -56.22
N LEU A 11 10.74 8.20 -55.55
CA LEU A 11 11.73 9.29 -55.48
C LEU A 11 12.44 9.20 -54.13
N ARG A 12 13.72 8.83 -54.17
CA ARG A 12 14.65 8.91 -53.06
C ARG A 12 15.20 10.34 -52.95
N SER A 13 15.55 10.69 -51.72
CA SER A 13 16.58 11.65 -51.31
C SER A 13 16.18 13.12 -51.20
N ARG A 14 16.10 13.60 -49.96
CA ARG A 14 17.17 14.43 -49.37
C ARG A 14 17.05 14.41 -47.85
N ALA A 15 18.14 14.03 -47.19
CA ALA A 15 18.29 14.16 -45.76
C ALA A 15 18.22 15.66 -45.39
N ALA A 16 17.42 15.97 -44.38
CA ALA A 16 17.38 17.28 -43.72
C ALA A 16 17.68 17.08 -42.22
N PRO A 17 18.23 18.10 -41.56
CA PRO A 17 19.36 17.94 -40.64
C PRO A 17 18.99 17.36 -39.28
N ARG A 18 20.02 16.78 -38.68
CA ARG A 18 20.07 16.20 -37.35
C ARG A 18 20.05 17.33 -36.31
N VAL A 19 19.34 17.05 -35.21
CA VAL A 19 19.47 17.65 -33.87
C VAL A 19 18.84 19.03 -33.67
N ALA A 20 17.66 19.04 -33.03
CA ALA A 20 17.43 19.74 -31.77
C ALA A 20 15.99 19.51 -31.29
N ARG A 21 15.72 18.34 -30.72
CA ARG A 21 14.69 18.25 -29.69
C ARG A 21 15.42 18.05 -28.39
N ALA A 22 15.75 19.17 -27.76
CA ALA A 22 15.98 19.22 -26.32
C ALA A 22 14.90 18.35 -25.67
N GLY A 23 15.34 17.36 -24.90
CA GLY A 23 14.47 16.39 -24.26
C GLY A 23 13.37 17.15 -23.51
N LEU A 24 12.12 16.92 -23.91
CA LEU A 24 11.02 17.21 -23.01
C LEU A 24 11.27 16.36 -21.75
N PRO A 25 11.16 16.91 -20.54
CA PRO A 25 11.15 16.08 -19.36
C PRO A 25 10.00 15.07 -19.52
N SER A 26 10.34 13.79 -19.39
CA SER A 26 9.35 12.71 -19.32
C SER A 26 8.27 13.12 -18.31
N PRO A 27 6.97 12.92 -18.60
CA PRO A 27 5.94 13.12 -17.59
C PRO A 27 6.37 12.32 -16.38
N ALA A 28 6.58 13.01 -15.25
CA ALA A 28 6.90 12.36 -14.00
C ALA A 28 5.84 11.28 -13.77
N GLU A 29 6.31 10.03 -13.71
CA GLU A 29 5.50 8.93 -13.22
C GLU A 29 4.90 9.39 -11.90
N PRO A 30 3.57 9.35 -11.71
CA PRO A 30 2.98 9.76 -10.45
C PRO A 30 3.57 8.82 -9.40
N ALA A 31 4.45 9.37 -8.56
CA ALA A 31 4.98 8.66 -7.41
C ALA A 31 3.79 8.02 -6.70
N PRO A 32 3.86 6.74 -6.31
CA PRO A 32 2.79 6.14 -5.56
C PRO A 32 2.61 7.02 -4.33
N THR A 33 1.48 7.70 -4.25
CA THR A 33 1.04 8.36 -3.03
C THR A 33 0.91 7.24 -2.03
N GLN A 34 1.97 7.04 -1.26
CA GLN A 34 1.97 6.17 -0.10
C GLN A 34 1.03 6.87 0.86
N HIS A 35 -0.26 6.55 0.75
CA HIS A 35 -1.20 6.88 1.79
C HIS A 35 -0.58 6.30 3.06
N PRO A 36 -0.24 7.12 4.08
CA PRO A 36 0.22 6.56 5.33
C PRO A 36 -0.92 5.66 5.78
N ALA A 37 -0.69 4.34 5.70
CA ALA A 37 -1.58 3.37 6.29
C ALA A 37 -1.81 3.90 7.69
N ARG A 38 -3.06 4.28 8.00
CA ARG A 38 -3.39 4.68 9.36
C ARG A 38 -2.81 3.55 10.20
N ARG A 39 -1.89 3.88 11.11
CA ARG A 39 -1.47 2.96 12.16
C ARG A 39 -2.70 2.79 13.06
N GLY A 40 -3.76 2.20 12.53
CA GLY A 40 -4.78 1.56 13.32
C GLY A 40 -4.01 0.46 14.01
N GLY A 41 -3.77 0.65 15.31
CA GLY A 41 -3.33 -0.44 16.16
C GLY A 41 -4.21 -1.63 15.79
N GLY A 42 -3.58 -2.77 15.51
CA GLY A 42 -4.30 -4.02 15.27
C GLY A 42 -5.28 -4.29 16.42
N PRO A 43 -6.20 -5.26 16.25
CA PRO A 43 -7.18 -5.58 17.29
C PRO A 43 -6.50 -5.63 18.66
N GLU A 44 -6.82 -4.67 19.53
CA GLU A 44 -6.22 -4.62 20.85
C GLU A 44 -6.74 -5.84 21.61
N ASP A 45 -5.84 -6.78 21.90
CA ASP A 45 -6.17 -8.03 22.58
C ASP A 45 -6.46 -7.74 24.05
N ARG A 46 -7.65 -7.18 24.32
CA ARG A 46 -8.15 -6.86 25.64
C ARG A 46 -9.33 -7.74 25.96
N ALA A 47 -9.24 -8.49 27.05
CA ALA A 47 -10.33 -9.28 27.58
C ALA A 47 -10.98 -8.60 28.79
N PHE A 48 -12.20 -9.03 29.07
CA PHE A 48 -12.92 -8.68 30.30
C PHE A 48 -12.69 -9.77 31.34
N TYR A 49 -12.14 -9.38 32.49
CA TYR A 49 -11.83 -10.27 33.61
C TYR A 49 -12.78 -9.98 34.76
N SER A 50 -13.19 -11.04 35.46
CA SER A 50 -13.88 -10.95 36.76
C SER A 50 -12.96 -11.53 37.84
N CYS A 51 -12.60 -10.74 38.84
CA CYS A 51 -11.84 -11.21 39.99
C CYS A 51 -12.76 -11.82 41.04
N MET A 52 -12.27 -12.79 41.81
CA MET A 52 -12.97 -13.38 42.96
C MET A 52 -13.38 -12.35 44.03
N CYS A 53 -12.72 -11.19 44.09
CA CYS A 53 -13.13 -10.08 44.97
C CYS A 53 -14.42 -9.38 44.50
N GLY A 54 -15.01 -9.80 43.38
CA GLY A 54 -16.22 -9.22 42.79
C GLY A 54 -15.97 -8.07 41.81
N TYR A 55 -14.70 -7.65 41.62
CA TYR A 55 -14.36 -6.56 40.69
C TYR A 55 -14.15 -7.07 39.27
N ALA A 56 -14.76 -6.39 38.30
CA ALA A 56 -14.62 -6.73 36.89
C ALA A 56 -13.93 -5.59 36.12
N PHE A 57 -12.98 -5.94 35.26
CA PHE A 57 -12.11 -4.97 34.60
C PHE A 57 -11.64 -5.46 33.24
N LYS A 58 -11.23 -4.51 32.38
CA LYS A 58 -10.63 -4.81 31.07
C LYS A 58 -9.12 -4.68 31.17
N ALA A 59 -8.41 -5.70 30.72
CA ALA A 59 -6.95 -5.71 30.67
C ALA A 59 -6.47 -6.40 29.39
N ALA A 60 -5.21 -6.19 29.03
CA ALA A 60 -4.59 -6.94 27.94
C ALA A 60 -4.58 -8.44 28.27
N VAL A 61 -4.77 -9.28 27.25
CA VAL A 61 -4.66 -10.73 27.40
C VAL A 61 -3.19 -11.08 27.62
N THR A 62 -2.88 -11.46 28.85
CA THR A 62 -1.57 -11.96 29.26
C THR A 62 -1.75 -13.27 29.99
N THR A 63 -0.67 -13.99 30.25
CA THR A 63 -0.66 -15.22 31.07
C THR A 63 -0.95 -14.96 32.55
N SER A 64 -0.84 -13.71 32.99
CA SER A 64 -1.09 -13.31 34.38
C SER A 64 -1.61 -11.88 34.44
N VAL A 65 -2.76 -11.68 35.07
CA VAL A 65 -3.42 -10.39 35.18
C VAL A 65 -3.69 -10.07 36.65
N GLY A 66 -3.18 -8.93 37.13
CA GLY A 66 -3.45 -8.43 38.48
C GLY A 66 -4.78 -7.68 38.56
N CYS A 67 -5.59 -7.96 39.57
CA CYS A 67 -6.77 -7.18 39.87
C CYS A 67 -6.36 -5.79 40.41
N PRO A 68 -6.81 -4.67 39.81
CA PRO A 68 -6.47 -3.32 40.28
C PRO A 68 -7.14 -2.96 41.61
N HIS A 69 -8.13 -3.73 42.05
CA HIS A 69 -8.84 -3.47 43.31
C HIS A 69 -8.20 -4.16 44.52
N CYS A 70 -7.85 -5.45 44.41
CA CYS A 70 -7.33 -6.24 45.54
C CYS A 70 -5.86 -6.68 45.35
N GLY A 71 -5.26 -6.43 44.20
CA GLY A 71 -3.89 -6.84 43.89
C GLY A 71 -3.69 -8.34 43.62
N THR A 72 -4.74 -9.15 43.75
CA THR A 72 -4.67 -10.61 43.48
C THR A 72 -4.35 -10.85 42.01
N GLN A 73 -3.38 -11.73 41.74
CA GLN A 73 -3.03 -12.16 40.40
C GLN A 73 -3.89 -13.34 39.97
N GLN A 74 -4.49 -13.25 38.78
CA GLN A 74 -5.21 -14.34 38.12
C GLN A 74 -4.35 -14.88 36.99
N ALA A 75 -4.04 -16.17 37.04
CA ALA A 75 -3.38 -16.92 35.97
C ALA A 75 -4.37 -17.95 35.43
N TRP A 76 -4.32 -18.19 34.12
CA TRP A 76 -5.16 -19.14 33.40
C TRP A 76 -4.29 -20.11 32.62
#